data_AF-A0A485AZG8-F1
#
_entry.id   AF-A0A485AZG8-F1
#
_cell.length_a   1.000
_cell.length_b   1.000
_cell.length_c   1.000
_cell.angle_alpha   90.00
_cell.angle_beta   90.00
_cell.angle_gamma   90.00
#
_symmetry.space_group_name_H-M   'P 1'
#
loop_
_entity.id
_entity.type
_entity.pdbx_description
1 polymer ?
#
loop_
_entity_poly.entity_id
_entity_poly.type
_entity_poly.pdbx_seq_one_letter_code
_entity_poly.pdbx_strand_id
1 'polypeptide(L)'
;MAETKSQQSRLLVTLTALFAAFCGLYLLIGGVWLAAIGGSWYYPIAGLVMLGVTVMLWRGKRSALWLYAALLLATMIWGVWEVGFDFWALTPRSDILVFFGIWLILPFVWRRLPIPSGGAVAGLVVALLISGGILTWAGFHDPQEVNGTLNADATPAAPISAVADGDWPAYGRNQEGQRYSPLKQINADNVKNLKEAWVFRTGDLKQPNDPG
;
A
#
# COMPACT_ATOMS: atom_id res chain seq x y z
N MET A 1 11.43 -15.36 39.11
CA MET A 1 11.79 -14.31 38.12
C MET A 1 12.49 -14.85 36.87
N ALA A 2 13.23 -15.97 36.93
CA ALA A 2 13.88 -16.57 35.75
C ALA A 2 12.89 -17.29 34.79
N GLU A 3 11.88 -17.99 35.32
CA GLU A 3 10.90 -18.71 34.49
C GLU A 3 10.04 -17.78 33.62
N THR A 4 9.53 -16.68 34.18
CA THR A 4 8.73 -15.68 33.46
C THR A 4 9.49 -15.05 32.28
N LYS A 5 10.82 -14.86 32.43
CA LYS A 5 11.69 -14.29 31.39
C LYS A 5 11.91 -15.26 30.22
N SER A 6 11.95 -16.58 30.49
CA SER A 6 12.10 -17.62 29.46
C SER A 6 10.79 -17.83 28.67
N GLN A 7 9.65 -17.77 29.36
CA GLN A 7 8.32 -17.98 28.80
C GLN A 7 7.93 -16.84 27.85
N GLN A 8 8.24 -15.58 28.23
CA GLN A 8 8.07 -14.40 27.36
C GLN A 8 8.93 -14.48 26.09
N SER A 9 10.16 -15.01 26.19
CA SER A 9 11.07 -15.15 25.04
C SER A 9 10.52 -16.13 23.99
N ARG A 10 9.95 -17.26 24.43
CA ARG A 10 9.32 -18.25 23.54
C ARG A 10 8.04 -17.72 22.91
N LEU A 11 7.24 -16.97 23.65
CA LEU A 11 6.01 -16.36 23.14
C LEU A 11 6.30 -15.40 21.97
N LEU A 12 7.26 -14.49 22.13
CA LEU A 12 7.62 -13.51 21.09
C LEU A 12 8.10 -14.15 19.78
N VAL A 13 8.98 -15.16 19.88
CA VAL A 13 9.46 -15.90 18.71
C VAL A 13 8.31 -16.65 18.04
N THR A 14 7.41 -17.22 18.84
CA THR A 14 6.22 -17.92 18.32
C THR A 14 5.29 -16.98 17.60
N LEU A 15 4.99 -15.80 18.18
CA LEU A 15 4.15 -14.78 17.54
C LEU A 15 4.78 -14.26 16.24
N THR A 16 6.10 -14.01 16.25
CA THR A 16 6.84 -13.56 15.07
C THR A 16 6.80 -14.62 13.96
N ALA A 17 6.98 -15.89 14.30
CA ALA A 17 6.89 -16.99 13.35
C ALA A 17 5.45 -17.21 12.84
N LEU A 18 4.43 -17.09 13.69
CA LEU A 18 3.03 -17.19 13.27
C LEU A 18 2.63 -16.07 12.31
N PHE A 19 3.07 -14.83 12.59
CA PHE A 19 2.87 -13.71 11.68
C PHE A 19 3.57 -13.97 10.33
N ALA A 20 4.83 -14.40 10.35
CA ALA A 20 5.55 -14.77 9.14
C ALA A 20 4.86 -15.90 8.36
N ALA A 21 4.31 -16.90 9.06
CA ALA A 21 3.56 -18.01 8.47
C ALA A 21 2.31 -17.49 7.74
N PHE A 22 1.56 -16.61 8.41
CA PHE A 22 0.36 -16.00 7.85
C PHE A 22 0.68 -15.20 6.59
N CYS A 23 1.70 -14.33 6.63
CA CYS A 23 2.15 -13.59 5.45
C CYS A 23 2.60 -14.53 4.32
N GLY A 24 3.38 -15.56 4.63
CA GLY A 24 3.85 -16.54 3.64
C GLY A 24 2.72 -17.33 2.99
N LEU A 25 1.73 -17.76 3.76
CA LEU A 25 0.53 -18.45 3.24
C LEU A 25 -0.32 -17.53 2.39
N TYR A 26 -0.53 -16.28 2.83
CA TYR A 26 -1.27 -15.29 2.06
C TYR A 26 -0.62 -15.04 0.69
N LEU A 27 0.70 -14.80 0.66
CA LEU A 27 1.45 -14.60 -0.58
C LEU A 27 1.44 -15.84 -1.48
N LEU A 28 1.50 -17.04 -0.89
CA LEU A 28 1.46 -18.29 -1.66
C LEU A 28 0.09 -18.52 -2.30
N ILE A 29 -0.98 -18.47 -1.51
CA ILE A 29 -2.35 -18.75 -1.98
C ILE A 29 -2.80 -17.65 -2.94
N GLY A 30 -2.67 -16.38 -2.53
CA GLY A 30 -3.01 -15.23 -3.36
C GLY A 30 -2.14 -15.15 -4.61
N GLY A 31 -0.86 -15.49 -4.50
CA GLY A 31 0.06 -15.53 -5.63
C GLY A 31 -0.27 -16.63 -6.63
N VAL A 32 -0.65 -17.84 -6.17
CA VAL A 32 -1.05 -18.93 -7.07
C VAL A 32 -2.32 -18.55 -7.83
N TRP A 33 -3.27 -17.91 -7.15
CA TRP A 33 -4.46 -17.38 -7.80
C TRP A 33 -4.13 -16.26 -8.80
N LEU A 34 -3.26 -15.33 -8.42
CA LEU A 34 -2.81 -14.24 -9.29
C LEU A 34 -2.10 -14.77 -10.55
N ALA A 35 -1.24 -15.78 -10.41
CA ALA A 35 -0.58 -16.42 -11.54
C ALA A 35 -1.59 -17.11 -12.47
N ALA A 36 -2.65 -17.71 -11.92
CA ALA A 36 -3.70 -18.36 -12.72
C ALA A 36 -4.50 -17.36 -13.59
N ILE A 37 -4.63 -16.10 -13.16
CA ILE A 37 -5.28 -15.04 -13.94
C ILE A 37 -4.30 -14.23 -14.80
N GLY A 38 -3.06 -14.69 -14.96
CA GLY A 38 -2.04 -14.07 -15.83
C GLY A 38 -1.19 -12.97 -15.18
N GLY A 39 -1.23 -12.84 -13.85
CA GLY A 39 -0.39 -11.91 -13.10
C GLY A 39 1.01 -12.46 -12.78
N SER A 40 1.72 -11.81 -11.86
CA SER A 40 3.12 -12.12 -11.56
C SER A 40 3.31 -13.45 -10.82
N TRP A 41 4.23 -14.27 -11.35
CA TRP A 41 4.67 -15.53 -10.75
C TRP A 41 5.60 -15.36 -9.54
N TYR A 42 5.99 -14.12 -9.21
CA TYR A 42 6.89 -13.83 -8.10
C TYR A 42 6.27 -14.16 -6.74
N TYR A 43 4.99 -13.82 -6.54
CA TYR A 43 4.31 -13.94 -5.24
C TYR A 43 4.24 -15.38 -4.69
N PRO A 44 3.92 -16.43 -5.49
CA PRO A 44 4.04 -17.82 -5.04
C PRO A 44 5.43 -18.16 -4.49
N ILE A 45 6.48 -17.74 -5.20
CA ILE A 45 7.87 -18.04 -4.83
C ILE A 45 8.24 -17.29 -3.55
N ALA A 46 7.90 -16.00 -3.47
CA ALA A 46 8.10 -15.20 -2.27
C ALA A 46 7.39 -15.83 -1.05
N GLY A 47 6.16 -16.33 -1.23
CA GLY A 47 5.42 -17.07 -0.21
C GLY A 47 6.15 -18.32 0.27
N LEU A 48 6.66 -19.16 -0.64
CA LEU A 48 7.45 -20.35 -0.29
C LEU A 48 8.72 -20.00 0.49
N VAL A 49 9.44 -18.97 0.05
CA VAL A 49 10.66 -18.49 0.73
C VAL A 49 10.32 -17.98 2.14
N MET A 50 9.22 -17.22 2.29
CA MET A 50 8.75 -16.71 3.58
C MET A 50 8.33 -17.83 4.54
N LEU A 51 7.73 -18.91 4.03
CA LEU A 51 7.47 -20.13 4.83
C LEU A 51 8.79 -20.82 5.24
N GLY A 52 9.80 -20.82 4.37
CA GLY A 52 11.16 -21.24 4.71
C GLY A 52 11.75 -20.42 5.86
N VAL A 53 11.62 -19.09 5.82
CA VAL A 53 12.03 -18.19 6.92
C VAL A 53 11.30 -18.53 8.21
N THR A 54 9.98 -18.74 8.13
CA THR A 54 9.13 -19.13 9.27
C THR A 54 9.64 -20.40 9.96
N VAL A 55 9.90 -21.46 9.18
CA VAL A 55 10.42 -22.73 9.72
C VAL A 55 11.80 -22.54 10.33
N MET A 56 12.65 -21.70 9.74
CA MET A 56 13.96 -21.39 10.30
C MET A 56 13.88 -20.57 11.59
N LEU A 57 12.93 -19.63 11.72
CA LEU A 57 12.68 -18.87 12.93
C LEU A 57 12.21 -19.78 14.08
N TRP A 58 11.28 -20.70 13.80
CA TRP A 58 10.86 -21.70 14.78
C TRP A 58 11.98 -22.64 15.22
N ARG A 59 12.89 -22.99 14.31
CA ARG A 59 14.07 -23.80 14.60
C ARG A 59 15.23 -22.99 15.20
N GLY A 60 15.09 -21.68 15.39
CA GLY A 60 16.13 -20.80 15.94
C GLY A 60 17.41 -20.73 15.08
N LYS A 61 17.31 -20.89 13.74
CA LYS A 61 18.48 -20.94 12.85
C LYS A 61 18.92 -19.55 12.38
N ARG A 62 20.24 -19.29 12.41
CA ARG A 62 20.88 -18.05 11.91
C ARG A 62 20.60 -17.72 10.44
N SER A 63 20.36 -18.75 9.64
CA SER A 63 20.08 -18.62 8.20
C SER A 63 18.74 -17.95 7.92
N ALA A 64 17.84 -17.84 8.90
CA ALA A 64 16.55 -17.16 8.75
C ALA A 64 16.73 -15.69 8.31
N LEU A 65 17.65 -14.97 8.96
CA LEU A 65 17.91 -13.55 8.65
C LEU A 65 18.54 -13.37 7.26
N TRP A 66 19.44 -14.28 6.87
CA TRP A 66 20.04 -14.26 5.54
C TRP A 66 19.03 -14.58 4.44
N LEU A 67 18.19 -15.59 4.65
CA LEU A 67 17.13 -15.95 3.71
C LEU A 67 16.11 -14.81 3.58
N TYR A 68 15.78 -14.16 4.71
CA TYR A 68 14.91 -13.01 4.72
C TYR A 68 15.51 -11.79 4.03
N ALA A 69 16.80 -11.50 4.26
CA ALA A 69 17.51 -10.44 3.56
C ALA A 69 17.56 -10.69 2.05
N ALA A 70 17.78 -11.94 1.63
CA ALA A 70 17.73 -12.32 0.22
C ALA A 70 16.32 -12.16 -0.37
N LEU A 71 15.26 -12.54 0.36
CA LEU A 71 13.88 -12.32 -0.05
C LEU A 71 13.58 -10.83 -0.25
N LEU A 72 13.99 -9.98 0.69
CA LEU A 72 13.78 -8.54 0.63
C LEU A 72 14.48 -7.92 -0.59
N LEU A 73 15.75 -8.25 -0.81
CA LEU A 73 16.51 -7.76 -1.98
C LEU A 73 15.94 -8.28 -3.30
N ALA A 74 15.56 -9.56 -3.36
CA ALA A 74 14.92 -10.14 -4.53
C ALA A 74 13.58 -9.46 -4.82
N THR A 75 12.80 -9.12 -3.80
CA THR A 75 11.53 -8.39 -3.96
C THR A 75 11.79 -7.01 -4.51
N MET A 76 12.83 -6.34 -4.00
CA MET A 76 13.19 -4.99 -4.45
C MET A 76 13.66 -4.98 -5.90
N ILE A 77 14.54 -5.92 -6.28
CA ILE A 77 15.01 -6.06 -7.66
C ILE A 77 13.86 -6.39 -8.61
N TRP A 78 12.99 -7.33 -8.21
CA TRP A 78 11.82 -7.70 -9.00
C TRP A 78 10.82 -6.55 -9.13
N GLY A 79 10.56 -5.82 -8.05
CA GLY A 79 9.67 -4.65 -8.06
C GLY A 79 10.17 -3.57 -9.01
N VAL A 80 11.46 -3.22 -8.93
CA VAL A 80 12.05 -2.24 -9.86
C VAL A 80 12.01 -2.74 -11.30
N TRP A 81 12.15 -4.04 -11.53
CA TRP A 81 12.04 -4.61 -12.88
C TRP A 81 10.61 -4.56 -13.44
N GLU A 82 9.59 -4.76 -12.61
CA GLU A 82 8.19 -4.80 -13.05
C GLU A 82 7.60 -3.40 -13.27
N VAL A 83 7.90 -2.45 -12.38
CA VAL A 83 7.24 -1.13 -12.35
C VAL A 83 8.21 0.05 -12.41
N GLY A 84 9.52 -0.20 -12.50
CA GLY A 84 10.53 0.86 -12.47
C GLY A 84 10.64 1.52 -11.10
N PHE A 85 10.97 2.81 -11.07
CA PHE A 85 11.06 3.61 -9.86
C PHE A 85 9.76 4.35 -9.52
N ASP A 86 8.61 3.78 -9.91
CA ASP A 86 7.29 4.24 -9.50
C ASP A 86 7.08 4.00 -8.00
N PHE A 87 7.04 5.08 -7.22
CA PHE A 87 6.95 4.99 -5.77
C PHE A 87 5.65 4.33 -5.29
N TRP A 88 4.53 4.66 -5.94
CA TRP A 88 3.21 4.14 -5.58
C TRP A 88 3.05 2.67 -5.89
N ALA A 89 3.70 2.20 -6.95
CA ALA A 89 3.72 0.79 -7.30
C ALA A 89 4.73 0.00 -6.44
N LEU A 90 5.90 0.56 -6.14
CA LEU A 90 6.95 -0.15 -5.39
C LEU A 90 6.60 -0.36 -3.91
N THR A 91 5.91 0.62 -3.32
CA THR A 91 5.65 0.67 -1.87
C THR A 91 4.81 -0.52 -1.39
N PRO A 92 3.63 -0.83 -1.95
CA PRO A 92 2.81 -1.97 -1.52
C PRO A 92 3.42 -3.35 -1.82
N ARG A 93 4.45 -3.41 -2.69
CA ARG A 93 5.19 -4.65 -2.97
C ARG A 93 6.21 -4.96 -1.88
N SER A 94 6.69 -3.93 -1.19
CA SER A 94 7.85 -3.99 -0.31
C SER A 94 7.50 -3.73 1.17
N ASP A 95 6.39 -3.04 1.44
CA ASP A 95 5.98 -2.55 2.75
C ASP A 95 6.01 -3.61 3.86
N ILE A 96 5.28 -4.70 3.71
CA ILE A 96 5.18 -5.78 4.72
C ILE A 96 6.57 -6.36 4.98
N LEU A 97 7.38 -6.53 3.94
CA LEU A 97 8.73 -7.10 4.06
C LEU A 97 9.72 -6.11 4.69
N VAL A 98 9.63 -4.83 4.40
CA VAL A 98 10.49 -3.81 5.04
C VAL A 98 10.13 -3.71 6.52
N PHE A 99 8.85 -3.56 6.87
CA PHE A 99 8.42 -3.43 8.26
C PHE A 99 8.71 -4.70 9.08
N PHE A 100 8.48 -5.88 8.50
CA PHE A 100 8.82 -7.13 9.18
C PHE A 100 10.35 -7.31 9.28
N GLY A 101 11.13 -6.83 8.31
CA GLY A 101 12.59 -6.78 8.41
C GLY A 101 13.07 -5.87 9.55
N ILE A 102 12.48 -4.68 9.68
CA ILE A 102 12.74 -3.77 10.80
C ILE A 102 12.39 -4.46 12.13
N TRP A 103 11.25 -5.14 12.21
CA TRP A 103 10.85 -5.92 13.39
C TRP A 103 11.91 -6.96 13.78
N LEU A 104 12.44 -7.71 12.81
CA LEU A 104 13.44 -8.75 13.05
C LEU A 104 14.79 -8.22 13.58
N ILE A 105 15.18 -6.98 13.23
CA ILE A 105 16.42 -6.36 13.73
C ILE A 105 16.26 -5.69 15.09
N LEU A 106 15.03 -5.55 15.62
CA LEU A 106 14.84 -4.94 16.93
C LEU A 106 15.56 -5.76 18.01
N PRO A 107 16.27 -5.11 18.94
CA PRO A 107 17.14 -5.80 19.90
C PRO A 107 16.37 -6.75 20.81
N PHE A 108 15.08 -6.51 21.05
CA PHE A 108 14.25 -7.42 21.84
C PHE A 108 13.72 -8.63 21.04
N VAL A 109 13.82 -8.64 19.71
CA VAL A 109 13.48 -9.78 18.84
C VAL A 109 14.73 -10.60 18.59
N TRP A 110 15.80 -9.98 18.06
CA TRP A 110 17.02 -10.73 17.76
C TRP A 110 17.70 -11.24 19.03
N ARG A 111 17.85 -10.45 20.11
CA ARG A 111 18.60 -10.91 21.31
C ARG A 111 17.89 -12.06 22.05
N ARG A 112 16.63 -12.33 21.72
CA ARG A 112 15.81 -13.43 22.24
C ARG A 112 15.87 -14.67 21.35
N LEU A 113 16.37 -14.55 20.12
CA LEU A 113 16.73 -15.70 19.30
C LEU A 113 17.99 -16.31 19.94
N PRO A 114 18.04 -17.64 20.17
CA PRO A 114 19.03 -18.26 21.05
C PRO A 114 20.52 -18.09 20.71
N ILE A 115 20.93 -17.42 19.61
CA ILE A 115 22.35 -17.40 19.17
C ILE A 115 22.69 -16.12 18.38
N PRO A 116 23.72 -15.33 18.76
CA PRO A 116 24.16 -14.17 17.99
C PRO A 116 25.18 -14.57 16.90
N SER A 117 24.99 -14.04 15.69
CA SER A 117 26.09 -13.78 14.76
C SER A 117 25.89 -12.37 14.21
N GLY A 118 26.68 -11.40 14.68
CA GLY A 118 26.54 -9.99 14.28
C GLY A 118 26.48 -9.79 12.77
N GLY A 119 27.11 -10.70 11.99
CA GLY A 119 27.06 -10.67 10.52
C GLY A 119 25.69 -10.88 9.89
N ALA A 120 24.80 -11.72 10.46
CA ALA A 120 23.48 -11.97 9.88
C ALA A 120 22.54 -10.77 10.07
N VAL A 121 22.64 -10.11 11.22
CA VAL A 121 21.96 -8.84 11.47
C VAL A 121 22.52 -7.76 10.55
N ALA A 122 23.85 -7.65 10.47
CA ALA A 122 24.49 -6.65 9.60
C ALA A 122 24.03 -6.83 8.14
N GLY A 123 23.93 -8.08 7.65
CA GLY A 123 23.40 -8.38 6.33
C GLY A 123 21.96 -7.90 6.14
N LEU A 124 21.08 -8.14 7.12
CA LEU A 124 19.69 -7.65 7.05
C LEU A 124 19.61 -6.12 7.13
N VAL A 125 20.45 -5.48 7.96
CA VAL A 125 20.54 -4.01 8.02
C VAL A 125 20.97 -3.45 6.68
N VAL A 126 21.98 -4.03 6.02
CA VAL A 126 22.41 -3.63 4.68
C VAL A 126 21.26 -3.79 3.68
N ALA A 127 20.53 -4.91 3.71
CA ALA A 127 19.38 -5.11 2.84
C ALA A 127 18.26 -4.07 3.06
N LEU A 128 17.99 -3.71 4.32
CA LEU A 128 17.03 -2.66 4.67
C LEU A 128 17.49 -1.27 4.21
N LEU A 129 18.79 -0.95 4.33
CA LEU A 129 19.35 0.32 3.85
C LEU A 129 19.27 0.41 2.33
N ILE A 130 19.57 -0.67 1.61
CA ILE A 130 19.42 -0.73 0.15
C ILE A 130 17.95 -0.52 -0.23
N SER A 131 17.03 -1.22 0.46
CA SER A 131 15.59 -1.11 0.20
C SER A 131 15.08 0.31 0.46
N GLY A 132 15.48 0.92 1.58
CA GLY A 132 15.15 2.30 1.93
C GLY A 132 15.74 3.31 0.96
N GLY A 133 16.98 3.10 0.48
CA GLY A 133 17.61 3.93 -0.55
C GLY A 133 16.85 3.89 -1.88
N ILE A 134 16.41 2.70 -2.31
CA ILE A 134 15.62 2.54 -3.54
C ILE A 134 14.26 3.23 -3.40
N LEU A 135 13.56 3.06 -2.28
CA LEU A 135 12.27 3.72 -2.03
C LEU A 135 12.41 5.24 -1.95
N THR A 136 13.49 5.73 -1.33
CA THR A 136 13.78 7.17 -1.27
C THR A 136 14.05 7.72 -2.66
N TRP A 137 14.85 7.02 -3.47
CA TRP A 137 15.10 7.40 -4.86
C TRP A 137 13.82 7.46 -5.68
N ALA A 138 12.97 6.43 -5.58
CA ALA A 138 11.67 6.36 -6.24
C ALA A 138 10.76 7.53 -5.84
N GLY A 139 10.74 7.90 -4.56
CA GLY A 139 9.94 9.02 -4.06
C GLY A 139 10.32 10.40 -4.62
N PHE A 140 11.55 10.59 -5.09
CA PHE A 140 12.02 11.85 -5.70
C PHE A 140 12.09 11.81 -7.23
N HIS A 141 11.90 10.64 -7.85
CA HIS A 141 12.00 10.43 -9.29
C HIS A 141 10.79 9.63 -9.80
N ASP A 142 9.60 9.94 -9.27
CA ASP A 142 8.38 9.23 -9.65
C ASP A 142 8.05 9.53 -11.13
N PRO A 143 8.02 8.51 -12.01
CA PRO A 143 7.67 8.69 -13.43
C PRO A 143 6.26 9.27 -13.63
N GLN A 144 5.38 9.16 -12.63
CA GLN A 144 4.01 9.67 -12.68
C GLN A 144 3.93 11.16 -12.31
N GLU A 145 5.02 11.79 -11.85
CA GLU A 145 5.03 13.20 -11.50
C GLU A 145 5.02 14.09 -12.74
N VAL A 146 3.83 14.58 -13.09
CA VAL A 146 3.66 15.58 -14.15
C VAL A 146 3.92 16.96 -13.56
N ASN A 147 5.14 17.47 -13.77
CA ASN A 147 5.51 18.85 -13.47
C ASN A 147 4.85 19.80 -14.47
N GLY A 148 3.55 20.09 -14.26
CA GLY A 148 2.80 21.02 -15.10
C GLY A 148 3.36 22.44 -15.00
N THR A 149 3.85 22.99 -16.10
CA THR A 149 4.19 24.41 -16.19
C THR A 149 2.95 25.17 -16.67
N LEU A 150 2.37 25.99 -15.80
CA LEU A 150 1.34 26.93 -16.21
C LEU A 150 2.03 28.08 -16.95
N ASN A 151 1.76 28.20 -18.26
CA ASN A 151 2.23 29.33 -19.03
C ASN A 151 1.48 30.59 -18.57
N ALA A 152 2.20 31.59 -18.08
CA ALA A 152 1.62 32.84 -17.58
C ALA A 152 0.97 33.70 -18.68
N ASP A 153 1.16 33.32 -19.95
CA ASP A 153 0.44 33.88 -21.11
C ASP A 153 -1.00 33.35 -21.25
N ALA A 154 -1.53 32.70 -20.21
CA ALA A 154 -2.95 32.41 -20.12
C ALA A 154 -3.73 33.72 -20.28
N THR A 155 -4.56 33.77 -21.33
CA THR A 155 -5.56 34.83 -21.54
C THR A 155 -6.21 35.16 -20.20
N PRO A 156 -6.34 36.45 -19.82
CA PRO A 156 -7.01 36.83 -18.58
C PRO A 156 -8.31 36.04 -18.49
N ALA A 157 -8.50 35.32 -17.39
CA ALA A 157 -9.72 34.56 -17.18
C ALA A 157 -10.89 35.48 -17.54
N ALA A 158 -11.70 35.07 -18.54
CA ALA A 158 -12.86 35.84 -18.91
C ALA A 158 -13.64 36.13 -17.61
N PRO A 159 -14.08 37.37 -17.38
CA PRO A 159 -14.81 37.72 -16.18
C PRO A 159 -15.90 36.69 -15.97
N ILE A 160 -15.99 36.19 -14.73
CA ILE A 160 -16.95 35.19 -14.27
C ILE A 160 -18.25 35.42 -15.02
N SER A 161 -18.62 34.52 -15.94
CA SER A 161 -19.95 34.58 -16.53
C SER A 161 -20.90 34.54 -15.35
N ALA A 162 -21.67 35.61 -15.17
CA ALA A 162 -22.68 35.69 -14.14
C ALA A 162 -23.74 34.64 -14.48
N VAL A 163 -23.53 33.41 -14.00
CA VAL A 163 -24.50 32.33 -14.08
C VAL A 163 -25.69 32.81 -13.26
N ALA A 164 -26.85 32.91 -13.89
CA ALA A 164 -28.07 33.32 -13.20
C ALA A 164 -28.31 32.41 -11.99
N ASP A 165 -28.93 32.95 -10.94
CA ASP A 165 -29.08 32.26 -9.65
C ASP A 165 -29.73 30.88 -9.76
N GLY A 166 -30.69 30.73 -10.69
CA GLY A 166 -31.41 29.48 -10.95
C GLY A 166 -30.76 28.54 -11.97
N ASP A 167 -29.70 28.96 -12.66
CA ASP A 167 -29.10 28.19 -13.74
C ASP A 167 -27.98 27.27 -13.24
N TRP A 168 -27.85 26.10 -13.89
CA TRP A 168 -26.80 25.12 -13.61
C TRP A 168 -26.14 24.61 -14.92
N PRO A 169 -25.41 25.46 -15.66
CA PRO A 169 -24.89 25.12 -16.98
C PRO A 169 -23.66 24.20 -16.96
N ALA A 170 -22.99 24.08 -15.82
CA ALA A 170 -21.79 23.27 -15.65
C ALA A 170 -21.87 22.40 -14.38
N TYR A 171 -21.13 21.29 -14.32
CA TYR A 171 -21.16 20.37 -13.17
C TYR A 171 -20.89 21.07 -11.83
N GLY A 172 -19.94 22.01 -11.80
CA GLY A 172 -19.61 22.82 -10.63
C GLY A 172 -20.44 24.11 -10.46
N ARG A 173 -21.53 24.26 -11.21
CA ARG A 173 -22.32 25.49 -11.46
C ARG A 173 -21.57 26.56 -12.27
N ASN A 174 -20.39 26.97 -11.82
CA ASN A 174 -19.56 28.00 -12.45
C ASN A 174 -18.12 27.48 -12.69
N GLN A 175 -17.27 28.31 -13.31
CA GLN A 175 -15.87 27.97 -13.61
C GLN A 175 -15.00 27.78 -12.36
N GLU A 176 -15.45 28.27 -11.20
CA GLU A 176 -14.78 28.08 -9.91
C GLU A 176 -15.10 26.71 -9.28
N GLY A 177 -16.06 25.97 -9.83
CA GLY A 177 -16.38 24.62 -9.37
C GLY A 177 -17.03 24.55 -7.99
N GLN A 178 -17.57 25.67 -7.49
CA GLN A 178 -18.00 25.81 -6.09
C GLN A 178 -19.19 24.94 -5.71
N ARG A 179 -20.02 24.50 -6.69
CA ARG A 179 -21.28 23.78 -6.44
C ARG A 179 -22.22 24.51 -5.47
N TYR A 180 -22.11 25.84 -5.39
CA TYR A 180 -22.89 26.69 -4.50
C TYR A 180 -24.08 27.31 -5.25
N SER A 181 -25.30 27.16 -4.72
CA SER A 181 -26.50 27.83 -5.22
C SER A 181 -26.86 29.03 -4.32
N PRO A 182 -27.11 30.23 -4.88
CA PRO A 182 -27.57 31.39 -4.10
C PRO A 182 -29.08 31.37 -3.76
N LEU A 183 -29.84 30.36 -4.22
CA LEU A 183 -31.27 30.25 -3.97
C LEU A 183 -31.57 30.00 -2.48
N LYS A 184 -32.53 30.76 -1.93
CA LYS A 184 -32.92 30.72 -0.51
C LYS A 184 -34.33 30.19 -0.26
N GLN A 185 -35.01 29.73 -1.33
CA GLN A 185 -36.39 29.25 -1.24
C GLN A 185 -36.52 28.05 -0.30
N ILE A 186 -35.55 27.14 -0.33
CA ILE A 186 -35.43 26.02 0.60
C ILE A 186 -34.34 26.36 1.61
N ASN A 187 -34.65 26.22 2.89
CA ASN A 187 -33.76 26.54 4.01
C ASN A 187 -34.01 25.59 5.20
N ALA A 188 -33.21 25.76 6.26
CA ALA A 188 -33.25 24.89 7.44
C ALA A 188 -34.64 24.80 8.11
N ASP A 189 -35.47 25.83 8.01
CA ASP A 189 -36.77 25.89 8.66
C ASP A 189 -37.85 25.13 7.88
N ASN A 190 -37.74 25.09 6.54
CA ASN A 190 -38.77 24.57 5.65
C ASN A 190 -38.40 23.29 4.89
N VAL A 191 -37.14 22.85 4.92
CA VAL A 191 -36.66 21.64 4.22
C VAL A 191 -37.47 20.38 4.58
N LYS A 192 -37.99 20.31 5.81
CA LYS A 192 -38.86 19.24 6.31
C LYS A 192 -40.16 19.05 5.52
N ASN A 193 -40.58 20.06 4.75
CA ASN A 193 -41.81 20.04 3.97
C ASN A 193 -41.59 19.60 2.51
N LEU A 194 -40.36 19.29 2.11
CA LEU A 194 -40.06 18.85 0.74
C LEU A 194 -40.80 17.55 0.39
N LYS A 195 -41.34 17.53 -0.82
CA LYS A 195 -41.99 16.36 -1.41
C LYS A 195 -41.40 16.12 -2.79
N GLU A 196 -41.39 14.85 -3.20
CA GLU A 196 -41.00 14.47 -4.55
C GLU A 196 -41.91 15.18 -5.58
N ALA A 197 -41.30 15.90 -6.52
CA ALA A 197 -42.04 16.59 -7.58
C ALA A 197 -42.22 15.70 -8.82
N TRP A 198 -41.20 14.92 -9.16
CA TRP A 198 -41.18 13.99 -10.29
C TRP A 198 -39.98 13.03 -10.15
N VAL A 199 -40.01 11.93 -10.90
CA VAL A 199 -38.90 10.96 -11.00
C VAL A 199 -38.62 10.66 -12.47
N PHE A 200 -37.34 10.65 -12.83
CA PHE A 200 -36.87 10.20 -14.14
C PHE A 200 -36.00 8.96 -13.97
N ARG A 201 -36.29 7.92 -14.75
CA ARG A 201 -35.50 6.68 -14.81
C ARG A 201 -34.67 6.71 -16.08
N THR A 202 -33.35 6.84 -15.94
CA THR A 202 -32.40 6.93 -17.06
C THR A 202 -32.35 5.66 -17.90
N GLY A 203 -32.73 4.51 -17.33
CA GLY A 203 -32.62 3.21 -17.97
C GLY A 203 -31.22 2.59 -17.89
N ASP A 204 -30.27 3.28 -17.25
CA ASP A 204 -28.90 2.81 -17.03
C ASP A 204 -28.88 1.81 -15.85
N LEU A 205 -29.23 0.56 -16.15
CA LEU A 205 -29.28 -0.55 -15.21
C LEU A 205 -28.09 -1.47 -15.45
N LYS A 206 -27.48 -1.94 -14.35
CA LYS A 206 -26.37 -2.90 -14.40
C LYS A 206 -26.77 -4.12 -15.25
N GLN A 207 -26.05 -4.34 -16.33
CA GLN A 207 -26.22 -5.46 -17.23
C GLN A 207 -25.48 -6.70 -16.71
N PRO A 208 -25.86 -7.91 -17.16
CA PRO A 208 -25.20 -9.15 -16.75
C PRO A 208 -23.68 -9.19 -17.01
N ASN A 209 -23.21 -8.39 -17.97
CA ASN A 209 -21.81 -8.36 -18.40
C ASN A 209 -21.06 -7.12 -17.87
N ASP A 210 -21.72 -6.26 -17.10
CA ASP A 210 -21.04 -5.10 -16.52
C ASP A 210 -20.13 -5.58 -15.39
N PRO A 211 -18.85 -5.16 -15.38
CA PRO A 211 -17.94 -5.51 -14.30
C PRO A 211 -18.50 -5.06 -12.95
N GLY A 212 -18.41 -5.94 -11.96
CA GLY A 212 -18.80 -5.71 -10.57
C GLY A 212 -17.63 -5.87 -9.63
#